data_AF-A0A9D1MYV9-F1
#
_entry.id   AF-A0A9D1MYV9-F1
#
_cell.length_a   1.000
_cell.length_b   1.000
_cell.length_c   1.000
_cell.angle_alpha   90.00
_cell.angle_beta   90.00
_cell.angle_gamma   90.00
#
_symmetry.space_group_name_H-M   'P 1'
#
loop_
_entity.id
_entity.type
_entity.pdbx_description
1 polymer ?
#
loop_
_entity_poly.entity_id
_entity_poly.type
_entity_poly.pdbx_seq_one_letter_code
_entity_poly.pdbx_strand_id
1 'polypeptide(L)'
;MGLAASQARLLLLTARKSDLEYRAQQITNAEMILAMQTETVAREYSIKISNQTIKYIDANSQDQTTTDLSASALLGIAGGAYKLQLKAGVDENGNPVWNEWTPKYEQKETGNWIDGNGNVIDQDAYDVLSEADKAKCTKEMKDTSNISNDKTGPEILEGINNGSMRIVDANGEAISLSSTTGFTQTYYTDDDARAEAEYNTKTASIQVKEKRLQNDLQQVETQQKACDTEIDSVKKVMEKNIERTFKVFS
;
A
#
# COMPACT_ATOMS: atom_id res chain seq x y z
N MET A 1 54.75 33.43 -18.16
CA MET A 1 54.07 32.13 -18.40
C MET A 1 53.09 31.70 -17.29
N GLY A 2 53.09 32.28 -16.08
CA GLY A 2 52.29 31.74 -14.96
C GLY A 2 50.80 32.12 -14.91
N LEU A 3 50.37 33.19 -15.58
CA LEU A 3 49.03 33.79 -15.41
C LEU A 3 47.90 32.99 -16.10
N ALA A 4 48.12 32.57 -17.34
CA ALA A 4 47.14 31.76 -18.09
C ALA A 4 46.90 30.38 -17.44
N ALA A 5 47.95 29.74 -16.93
CA ALA A 5 47.85 28.48 -16.21
C ALA A 5 47.11 28.61 -14.87
N SER A 6 47.30 29.72 -14.14
CA SER A 6 46.57 29.97 -12.89
C SER A 6 45.11 30.36 -13.11
N GLN A 7 44.79 31.08 -14.19
CA GLN A 7 43.41 31.31 -14.61
C GLN A 7 42.70 30.02 -15.04
N ALA A 8 43.36 29.15 -15.82
CA ALA A 8 42.79 27.84 -16.20
C ALA A 8 42.50 26.95 -14.98
N ARG A 9 43.40 26.92 -14.00
CA ARG A 9 43.17 26.20 -12.74
C ARG A 9 42.02 26.79 -11.92
N LEU A 10 41.93 28.13 -11.84
CA LEU A 10 40.83 28.81 -11.14
C LEU A 10 39.47 28.46 -11.76
N LEU A 11 39.37 28.45 -13.09
CA LEU A 11 38.17 28.05 -13.82
C LEU A 11 37.77 26.60 -13.52
N LEU A 12 38.74 25.68 -13.53
CA LEU A 12 38.49 24.27 -13.22
C LEU A 12 38.02 24.06 -11.77
N LEU A 13 38.65 24.72 -10.80
CA LEU A 13 38.22 24.64 -9.41
C LEU A 13 36.83 25.26 -9.19
N THR A 14 36.52 26.34 -9.88
CA THR A 14 35.20 26.99 -9.82
C THR A 14 34.12 26.09 -10.43
N ALA A 15 34.40 25.44 -11.56
CA ALA A 15 33.51 24.46 -12.17
C ALA A 15 33.27 23.26 -11.24
N ARG A 16 34.33 22.75 -10.61
CA ARG A 16 34.22 21.67 -9.62
C ARG A 16 33.39 22.07 -8.40
N LYS A 17 33.57 23.30 -7.89
CA LYS A 17 32.75 23.82 -6.78
C LYS A 17 31.27 23.88 -7.16
N SER A 18 30.96 24.37 -8.36
CA SER A 18 29.57 24.43 -8.85
C SER A 18 28.93 23.04 -8.99
N ASP A 19 29.69 22.03 -9.42
CA ASP A 19 29.24 20.63 -9.47
C ASP A 19 28.94 20.07 -8.06
N LEU A 20 29.81 20.37 -7.09
CA LEU A 20 29.60 19.99 -5.69
C LEU A 20 28.37 20.68 -5.08
N GLU A 21 28.14 21.95 -5.37
CA GLU A 21 26.94 22.68 -4.94
C GLU A 21 25.67 22.08 -5.53
N TYR A 22 25.70 21.73 -6.81
CA TYR A 22 24.58 21.05 -7.46
C TYR A 22 24.30 19.69 -6.81
N ARG A 23 25.35 18.91 -6.53
CA ARG A 23 25.21 17.62 -5.85
C ARG A 23 24.65 17.77 -4.43
N ALA A 24 25.09 18.77 -3.67
CA ALA A 24 24.53 19.08 -2.35
C ALA A 24 23.03 19.37 -2.44
N GLN A 25 22.61 20.20 -3.41
CA GLN A 25 21.19 20.49 -3.64
C GLN A 25 20.37 19.24 -3.99
N GLN A 26 20.91 18.35 -4.84
CA GLN A 26 20.26 17.08 -5.17
C GLN A 26 20.08 16.20 -3.91
N ILE A 27 21.09 16.14 -3.04
CA ILE A 27 21.02 15.39 -1.79
C ILE A 27 19.95 15.98 -0.87
N THR A 28 19.93 17.30 -0.67
CA THR A 28 18.90 17.96 0.15
C THR A 28 17.49 17.72 -0.37
N ASN A 29 17.28 17.74 -1.69
CA ASN A 29 15.99 17.38 -2.28
C ASN A 29 15.61 15.92 -2.01
N ALA A 30 16.58 15.00 -2.06
CA ALA A 30 16.34 13.59 -1.73
C ALA A 30 16.01 13.40 -0.25
N GLU A 31 16.64 14.14 0.67
CA GLU A 31 16.30 14.13 2.10
C GLU A 31 14.87 14.60 2.34
N MET A 32 14.42 15.67 1.65
CA MET A 32 13.03 16.12 1.72
C MET A 32 12.05 15.03 1.28
N ILE A 33 12.36 14.30 0.21
CA ILE A 33 11.53 13.17 -0.26
C ILE A 33 11.49 12.05 0.80
N LEU A 34 12.62 11.71 1.43
CA LEU A 34 12.66 10.71 2.50
C LEU A 34 11.82 11.15 3.70
N ALA A 35 11.87 12.42 4.09
CA ALA A 35 11.03 12.96 5.17
C ALA A 35 9.52 12.81 4.85
N MET A 36 9.12 13.11 3.61
CA MET A 36 7.74 12.89 3.15
C MET A 36 7.34 11.40 3.18
N GLN A 37 8.28 10.50 2.86
CA GLN A 37 8.05 9.05 2.95
C GLN A 37 7.89 8.61 4.41
N THR A 38 8.73 9.11 5.33
CA THR A 38 8.62 8.83 6.76
C THR A 38 7.24 9.22 7.31
N GLU A 39 6.76 10.42 6.95
CA GLU A 39 5.44 10.89 7.37
C GLU A 39 4.32 9.98 6.81
N THR A 40 4.45 9.58 5.54
CA THR A 40 3.46 8.71 4.89
C THR A 40 3.41 7.33 5.55
N VAL A 41 4.56 6.73 5.83
CA VAL A 41 4.66 5.43 6.51
C VAL A 41 4.07 5.48 7.92
N ALA A 42 4.35 6.54 8.68
CA ALA A 42 3.76 6.73 10.00
C ALA A 42 2.24 6.91 9.95
N ARG A 43 1.74 7.67 8.96
CA ARG A 43 0.31 7.86 8.74
C ARG A 43 -0.40 6.56 8.38
N GLU A 44 0.16 5.79 7.45
CA GLU A 44 -0.36 4.47 7.06
C GLU A 44 -0.46 3.54 8.27
N TYR A 45 0.59 3.49 9.10
CA TYR A 45 0.60 2.69 10.32
C TYR A 45 -0.47 3.13 11.32
N SER A 46 -0.61 4.44 11.55
CA SER A 46 -1.63 5.00 12.44
C SER A 46 -3.06 4.65 11.97
N ILE A 47 -3.32 4.70 10.66
CA ILE A 47 -4.62 4.31 10.10
C ILE A 47 -4.88 2.82 10.30
N LYS A 48 -3.87 1.96 10.11
CA LYS A 48 -4.01 0.52 10.32
C LYS A 48 -4.30 0.18 11.78
N ILE A 49 -3.52 0.68 12.75
CA ILE A 49 -3.71 0.34 14.17
C ILE A 49 -4.98 0.95 14.79
N SER A 50 -5.57 1.97 14.15
CA SER A 50 -6.79 2.64 14.62
C SER A 50 -8.04 2.22 13.85
N ASN A 51 -7.92 1.29 12.89
CA ASN A 51 -9.05 0.79 12.16
C ASN A 51 -10.02 0.03 13.09
N GLN A 52 -11.25 -0.12 12.64
CA GLN A 52 -12.33 -0.68 13.45
C GLN A 52 -13.07 -1.75 12.66
N THR A 53 -13.70 -2.66 13.39
CA THR A 53 -14.54 -3.73 12.88
C THR A 53 -15.85 -3.77 13.64
N ILE A 54 -16.86 -4.37 13.01
CA ILE A 54 -18.10 -4.74 13.67
C ILE A 54 -18.01 -6.20 14.12
N LYS A 55 -18.47 -6.47 15.34
CA LYS A 55 -18.69 -7.81 15.87
C LYS A 55 -20.15 -8.00 16.23
N TYR A 56 -20.62 -9.25 16.18
CA TYR A 56 -21.91 -9.62 16.73
C TYR A 56 -21.76 -10.06 18.19
N ILE A 57 -22.67 -9.61 19.05
CA ILE A 57 -22.78 -10.02 20.45
C ILE A 57 -24.02 -10.90 20.59
N ASP A 58 -23.84 -12.13 21.04
CA ASP A 58 -24.98 -12.94 21.49
C ASP A 58 -25.36 -12.52 22.92
N ALA A 59 -26.40 -11.71 23.03
CA ALA A 59 -26.91 -11.20 24.30
C ALA A 59 -27.51 -12.29 25.21
N ASN A 60 -27.80 -13.49 24.68
CA ASN A 60 -28.36 -14.60 25.46
C ASN A 60 -27.28 -15.52 26.04
N SER A 61 -26.02 -15.33 25.63
CA SER A 61 -24.88 -16.06 26.19
C SER A 61 -24.49 -15.43 27.54
N GLN A 62 -24.34 -16.27 28.57
CA GLN A 62 -23.91 -15.84 29.92
C GLN A 62 -22.60 -15.05 29.90
N ASP A 63 -21.72 -15.34 28.92
CA ASP A 63 -20.40 -14.70 28.75
C ASP A 63 -20.36 -13.63 27.65
N GLN A 64 -21.51 -13.24 27.08
CA GLN A 64 -21.62 -12.24 25.98
C GLN A 64 -20.57 -12.46 24.87
N THR A 65 -20.48 -13.71 24.42
CA THR A 65 -19.50 -14.12 23.41
C THR A 65 -19.62 -13.28 22.13
N THR A 66 -18.50 -12.73 21.68
CA THR A 66 -18.43 -11.94 20.44
C THR A 66 -18.00 -12.80 19.27
N THR A 67 -18.66 -12.66 18.12
CA THR A 67 -18.25 -13.28 16.86
C THR A 67 -17.76 -12.21 15.90
N ASP A 68 -16.59 -12.44 15.29
CA ASP A 68 -16.10 -11.58 14.22
C ASP A 68 -17.06 -11.62 13.05
N LEU A 69 -17.45 -10.45 12.55
CA LEU A 69 -18.41 -10.37 11.50
C LEU A 69 -17.74 -10.57 10.14
N SER A 70 -18.38 -11.36 9.30
CA SER A 70 -18.22 -11.33 7.85
C SER A 70 -19.59 -11.45 7.19
N ALA A 71 -19.69 -11.20 5.89
CA ALA A 71 -20.95 -11.36 5.16
C ALA A 71 -21.44 -12.80 5.25
N SER A 72 -20.53 -13.77 5.17
CA SER A 72 -20.84 -15.19 5.35
C SER A 72 -21.28 -15.52 6.79
N ALA A 73 -20.60 -14.98 7.81
CA ALA A 73 -20.96 -15.20 9.21
C ALA A 73 -22.35 -14.63 9.53
N LEU A 74 -22.71 -13.49 8.95
CA LEU A 74 -24.01 -12.84 9.15
C LEU A 74 -25.19 -13.75 8.76
N LEU A 75 -25.04 -14.58 7.71
CA LEU A 75 -26.08 -15.52 7.28
C LEU A 75 -26.37 -16.63 8.30
N GLY A 76 -25.44 -16.93 9.20
CA GLY A 76 -25.61 -17.96 10.24
C GLY A 76 -26.11 -17.40 11.58
N ILE A 77 -25.93 -16.10 11.82
CA ILE A 77 -26.27 -15.47 13.10
C ILE A 77 -27.78 -15.47 13.32
N ALA A 78 -28.20 -15.78 14.54
CA ALA A 78 -29.61 -15.82 14.95
C ALA A 78 -30.51 -16.63 14.00
N GLY A 79 -29.98 -17.72 13.42
CA GLY A 79 -30.71 -18.57 12.47
C GLY A 79 -30.93 -17.93 11.09
N GLY A 80 -30.07 -16.99 10.69
CA GLY A 80 -30.19 -16.28 9.41
C GLY A 80 -31.15 -15.09 9.46
N ALA A 81 -31.39 -14.54 10.66
CA ALA A 81 -32.25 -13.38 10.85
C ALA A 81 -31.66 -12.08 10.28
N TYR A 82 -30.39 -12.07 9.92
CA TYR A 82 -29.72 -10.89 9.38
C TYR A 82 -29.15 -11.14 7.99
N LYS A 83 -29.21 -10.10 7.16
CA LYS A 83 -28.67 -10.13 5.81
C LYS A 83 -27.84 -8.89 5.52
N LEU A 84 -26.81 -9.05 4.71
CA LEU A 84 -26.04 -7.94 4.18
C LEU A 84 -26.66 -7.52 2.85
N GLN A 85 -26.85 -6.22 2.67
CA GLN A 85 -27.27 -5.64 1.40
C GLN A 85 -26.23 -4.65 0.89
N LEU A 86 -25.97 -4.72 -0.41
CA LEU A 86 -25.06 -3.83 -1.12
C LEU A 86 -25.87 -2.91 -2.03
N LYS A 87 -25.48 -1.65 -2.09
CA LYS A 87 -26.10 -0.66 -2.96
C LYS A 87 -25.73 -0.96 -4.41
N ALA A 88 -26.73 -1.31 -5.22
CA ALA A 88 -26.57 -1.58 -6.65
C ALA A 88 -26.61 -0.29 -7.48
N GLY A 89 -27.27 0.75 -6.98
CA GLY A 89 -27.42 2.03 -7.67
C GLY A 89 -28.47 2.90 -7.01
N VAL A 90 -29.06 3.78 -7.79
CA VAL A 90 -30.25 4.56 -7.42
C VAL A 90 -31.34 4.33 -8.46
N ASP A 91 -32.59 4.38 -8.02
CA ASP A 91 -33.75 4.35 -8.91
C ASP A 91 -33.95 5.69 -9.64
N GLU A 92 -34.98 5.78 -10.47
CA GLU A 92 -35.34 7.01 -11.21
C GLU A 92 -35.64 8.21 -10.29
N ASN A 93 -35.95 7.96 -9.01
CA ASN A 93 -36.27 8.96 -8.01
C ASN A 93 -35.06 9.30 -7.11
N GLY A 94 -33.89 8.72 -7.37
CA GLY A 94 -32.68 8.91 -6.57
C GLY A 94 -32.62 8.08 -5.28
N ASN A 95 -33.58 7.18 -5.04
CA ASN A 95 -33.56 6.30 -3.88
C ASN A 95 -32.57 5.15 -4.10
N PRO A 96 -31.83 4.72 -3.06
CA PRO A 96 -30.89 3.62 -3.19
C PRO A 96 -31.60 2.29 -3.49
N VAL A 97 -31.10 1.59 -4.51
CA VAL A 97 -31.51 0.21 -4.83
C VAL A 97 -30.52 -0.74 -4.17
N TRP A 98 -31.04 -1.74 -3.45
CA TRP A 98 -30.26 -2.67 -2.64
C TRP A 98 -30.40 -4.09 -3.14
N ASN A 99 -29.28 -4.79 -3.28
CA ASN A 99 -29.22 -6.21 -3.58
C ASN A 99 -28.72 -6.98 -2.35
N GLU A 100 -29.34 -8.12 -2.06
CA GLU A 100 -28.83 -9.04 -1.03
C GLU A 100 -27.47 -9.60 -1.46
N TRP A 101 -26.51 -9.57 -0.53
CA TRP A 101 -25.25 -10.27 -0.72
C TRP A 101 -25.51 -11.77 -0.77
N THR A 102 -24.87 -12.45 -1.73
CA THR A 102 -24.91 -13.91 -1.86
C THR A 102 -23.49 -14.43 -1.97
N PRO A 103 -23.17 -15.55 -1.28
CA PRO A 103 -21.84 -16.14 -1.35
C PRO A 103 -21.56 -16.66 -2.75
N LYS A 104 -20.35 -16.39 -3.24
CA LYS A 104 -19.79 -16.99 -4.44
C LYS A 104 -18.61 -17.85 -4.01
N TYR A 105 -18.66 -19.12 -4.37
CA TYR A 105 -17.63 -20.07 -4.00
C TYR A 105 -16.51 -20.07 -5.05
N GLU A 106 -15.27 -20.19 -4.58
CA GLU A 106 -14.13 -20.40 -5.46
C GLU A 106 -14.28 -21.77 -6.14
N GLN A 107 -14.09 -21.82 -7.46
CA GLN A 107 -14.17 -23.05 -8.24
C GLN A 107 -12.79 -23.61 -8.52
N LYS A 108 -12.64 -24.93 -8.35
CA LYS A 108 -11.40 -25.64 -8.72
C LYS A 108 -11.69 -26.79 -9.67
N GLU A 109 -10.76 -26.98 -10.60
CA GLU A 109 -10.75 -28.15 -11.47
C GLU A 109 -10.64 -29.42 -10.64
N THR A 110 -11.44 -30.42 -10.97
CA THR A 110 -11.33 -31.77 -10.41
C THR A 110 -10.48 -32.65 -11.33
N GLY A 111 -10.26 -33.91 -10.92
CA GLY A 111 -9.65 -34.92 -11.79
C GLY A 111 -10.55 -35.36 -12.95
N ASN A 112 -11.81 -34.93 -13.00
CA ASN A 112 -12.81 -35.39 -13.94
C ASN A 112 -13.00 -34.39 -15.11
N TRP A 113 -13.72 -34.86 -16.13
CA TRP A 113 -14.11 -34.10 -17.30
C TRP A 113 -15.63 -34.08 -17.44
N ILE A 114 -16.16 -33.07 -18.12
CA ILE A 114 -17.54 -32.96 -18.54
C ILE A 114 -17.56 -33.23 -20.04
N ASP A 115 -18.29 -34.25 -20.48
CA ASP A 115 -18.41 -34.60 -21.90
C ASP A 115 -19.26 -33.58 -22.68
N GLY A 116 -19.30 -33.70 -24.01
CA GLY A 116 -20.10 -32.83 -24.87
C GLY A 116 -21.62 -32.89 -24.65
N ASN A 117 -22.10 -33.82 -23.80
CA ASN A 117 -23.49 -33.97 -23.40
C ASN A 117 -23.77 -33.46 -21.98
N GLY A 118 -22.74 -32.99 -21.26
CA GLY A 118 -22.84 -32.48 -19.89
C GLY A 118 -22.65 -33.53 -18.78
N ASN A 119 -22.23 -34.75 -19.10
CA ASN A 119 -21.98 -35.79 -18.10
C ASN A 119 -20.57 -35.73 -17.54
N VAL A 120 -20.42 -36.02 -16.25
CA VAL A 120 -19.11 -36.12 -15.60
C VAL A 120 -18.50 -37.50 -15.87
N ILE A 121 -17.30 -37.52 -16.43
CA ILE A 121 -16.50 -38.70 -16.74
C ILE A 121 -15.13 -38.60 -16.06
N ASP A 122 -14.56 -39.72 -15.64
CA ASP A 122 -13.21 -39.75 -15.07
C ASP A 122 -12.12 -39.62 -16.17
N GLN A 123 -10.87 -39.55 -15.73
CA GLN A 123 -9.71 -39.41 -16.63
C GLN A 123 -9.56 -40.63 -17.56
N ASP A 124 -9.82 -41.85 -17.07
CA ASP A 124 -9.67 -43.08 -17.85
C ASP A 124 -10.72 -43.15 -18.98
N ALA A 125 -11.97 -42.77 -18.67
CA ALA A 125 -13.07 -42.64 -19.63
C ALA A 125 -12.81 -41.53 -20.66
N TYR A 126 -12.21 -40.42 -20.24
CA TYR A 126 -11.79 -39.35 -21.15
C TYR A 126 -10.73 -39.85 -22.14
N ASP A 127 -9.73 -40.60 -21.68
CA ASP A 127 -8.59 -41.00 -22.50
C ASP A 127 -8.93 -41.98 -23.63
N VAL A 128 -10.02 -42.74 -23.50
CA VAL A 128 -10.52 -43.67 -24.54
C VAL A 128 -11.47 -43.02 -25.56
N LEU A 129 -11.84 -41.74 -25.40
CA LEU A 129 -12.69 -41.02 -26.36
C LEU A 129 -11.99 -40.74 -27.69
N SER A 130 -12.80 -40.59 -28.75
CA SER A 130 -12.32 -40.09 -30.05
C SER A 130 -11.77 -38.66 -29.92
N GLU A 131 -10.82 -38.27 -30.76
CA GLU A 131 -10.28 -36.89 -30.73
C GLU A 131 -11.38 -35.83 -30.92
N ALA A 132 -12.38 -36.14 -31.74
CA ALA A 132 -13.52 -35.26 -31.98
C ALA A 132 -14.41 -35.08 -30.75
N ASP A 133 -14.49 -36.07 -29.86
CA ASP A 133 -15.28 -36.00 -28.64
C ASP A 133 -14.47 -35.44 -27.46
N LYS A 134 -13.16 -35.73 -27.40
CA LYS A 134 -12.24 -35.08 -26.46
C LYS A 134 -12.24 -33.56 -26.62
N ALA A 135 -12.31 -33.06 -27.85
CA ALA A 135 -12.37 -31.63 -28.15
C ALA A 135 -13.63 -30.93 -27.61
N LYS A 136 -14.70 -31.69 -27.32
CA LYS A 136 -15.94 -31.16 -26.73
C LYS A 136 -15.96 -31.21 -25.21
N CYS A 137 -14.99 -31.91 -24.60
CA CYS A 137 -14.97 -32.05 -23.16
C CYS A 137 -14.30 -30.85 -22.50
N THR A 138 -14.80 -30.46 -21.34
CA THR A 138 -14.18 -29.46 -20.47
C THR A 138 -13.80 -30.10 -19.14
N LYS A 139 -12.86 -29.52 -18.39
CA LYS A 139 -12.58 -29.99 -17.03
C LYS A 139 -13.78 -29.73 -16.13
N GLU A 140 -14.14 -30.71 -15.30
CA GLU A 140 -15.17 -30.50 -14.29
C GLU A 140 -14.64 -29.48 -13.27
N MET A 141 -15.42 -28.42 -13.05
CA MET A 141 -15.17 -27.45 -11.99
C MET A 141 -16.17 -27.69 -10.86
N LYS A 142 -15.71 -27.71 -9.61
CA LYS A 142 -16.58 -27.74 -8.44
C LYS A 142 -16.31 -26.57 -7.52
N ASP A 143 -17.41 -26.08 -6.93
CA ASP A 143 -17.36 -25.13 -5.83
C ASP A 143 -16.59 -25.76 -4.65
N THR A 144 -15.65 -24.99 -4.12
CA THR A 144 -14.97 -25.30 -2.87
C THR A 144 -15.76 -24.73 -1.68
N SER A 145 -15.28 -24.97 -0.46
CA SER A 145 -15.81 -24.30 0.73
C SER A 145 -15.40 -22.83 0.87
N ASN A 146 -14.47 -22.35 0.03
CA ASN A 146 -13.95 -20.98 0.12
C ASN A 146 -14.90 -20.00 -0.57
N ILE A 147 -15.25 -18.92 0.12
CA ILE A 147 -16.08 -17.85 -0.44
C ILE A 147 -15.17 -16.76 -1.00
N SER A 148 -15.26 -16.49 -2.31
CA SER A 148 -14.38 -15.57 -3.02
C SER A 148 -14.80 -14.10 -2.91
N ASN A 149 -16.03 -13.83 -2.49
CA ASN A 149 -16.61 -12.50 -2.38
C ASN A 149 -17.06 -12.14 -0.96
N ASP A 150 -16.52 -12.83 0.05
CA ASP A 150 -16.83 -12.54 1.43
C ASP A 150 -16.42 -11.10 1.79
N LYS A 151 -17.17 -10.47 2.69
CA LYS A 151 -16.87 -9.14 3.19
C LYS A 151 -16.50 -9.24 4.65
N THR A 152 -15.32 -8.75 4.99
CA THR A 152 -14.83 -8.72 6.37
C THR A 152 -15.57 -7.65 7.19
N GLY A 153 -15.54 -7.78 8.52
CA GLY A 153 -16.16 -6.80 9.42
C GLY A 153 -15.71 -5.36 9.21
N PRO A 154 -14.41 -5.06 8.96
CA PRO A 154 -13.96 -3.73 8.59
C PRO A 154 -14.55 -3.23 7.27
N GLU A 155 -14.59 -4.06 6.23
CA GLU A 155 -15.21 -3.68 4.94
C GLU A 155 -16.69 -3.36 5.13
N ILE A 156 -17.42 -4.19 5.88
CA ILE A 156 -18.84 -3.97 6.18
C ILE A 156 -19.03 -2.64 6.92
N LEU A 157 -18.21 -2.35 7.93
CA LEU A 157 -18.27 -1.10 8.68
C LEU A 157 -18.03 0.12 7.79
N GLU A 158 -16.98 0.07 6.96
CA GLU A 158 -16.69 1.14 6.01
C GLU A 158 -17.87 1.35 5.03
N GLY A 159 -18.43 0.27 4.51
CA GLY A 159 -19.57 0.34 3.61
C GLY A 159 -20.83 0.89 4.25
N ILE A 160 -21.06 0.62 5.54
CA ILE A 160 -22.17 1.22 6.28
C ILE A 160 -21.93 2.72 6.46
N ASN A 161 -20.72 3.12 6.84
CA ASN A 161 -20.37 4.52 7.05
C ASN A 161 -20.44 5.37 5.77
N ASN A 162 -20.06 4.78 4.63
CA ASN A 162 -20.13 5.46 3.33
C ASN A 162 -21.48 5.25 2.59
N GLY A 163 -22.41 4.49 3.19
CA GLY A 163 -23.75 4.24 2.64
C GLY A 163 -23.81 3.29 1.43
N SER A 164 -22.74 2.53 1.16
CA SER A 164 -22.72 1.48 0.13
C SER A 164 -23.22 0.13 0.63
N MET A 165 -23.27 -0.08 1.94
CA MET A 165 -23.74 -1.32 2.57
C MET A 165 -24.71 -1.03 3.70
N ARG A 166 -25.58 -1.99 3.98
CA ARG A 166 -26.40 -2.00 5.20
C ARG A 166 -26.65 -3.42 5.66
N ILE A 167 -26.81 -3.59 6.96
CA ILE A 167 -27.34 -4.82 7.54
C ILE A 167 -28.84 -4.64 7.67
N VAL A 168 -29.61 -5.64 7.27
CA VAL A 168 -31.06 -5.69 7.45
C VAL A 168 -31.46 -6.88 8.31
N ASP A 169 -32.59 -6.74 8.99
CA ASP A 169 -33.23 -7.84 9.71
C ASP A 169 -34.01 -8.78 8.76
N ALA A 170 -34.73 -9.73 9.34
CA ALA A 170 -35.53 -10.71 8.61
C ALA A 170 -36.69 -10.08 7.81
N ASN A 171 -37.12 -8.87 8.20
CA ASN A 171 -38.18 -8.10 7.53
C ASN A 171 -37.62 -7.17 6.44
N GLY A 172 -36.29 -7.09 6.29
CA GLY A 172 -35.63 -6.18 5.37
C GLY A 172 -35.47 -4.76 5.91
N GLU A 173 -35.72 -4.53 7.20
CA GLU A 173 -35.52 -3.24 7.86
C GLU A 173 -34.04 -3.04 8.20
N ALA A 174 -33.53 -1.83 7.94
CA ALA A 174 -32.13 -1.52 8.17
C ALA A 174 -31.82 -1.44 9.67
N ILE A 175 -30.75 -2.12 10.07
CA ILE A 175 -30.29 -2.15 11.45
C ILE A 175 -29.33 -0.98 11.69
N SER A 176 -29.61 -0.21 12.75
CA SER A 176 -28.70 0.82 13.22
C SER A 176 -27.67 0.22 14.19
N LEU A 177 -26.38 0.40 13.88
CA LEU A 177 -25.26 -0.05 14.71
C LEU A 177 -25.18 0.67 16.08
N SER A 178 -25.79 1.86 16.22
CA SER A 178 -25.71 2.67 17.44
C SER A 178 -26.81 2.38 18.45
N SER A 179 -27.89 1.73 18.05
CA SER A 179 -29.08 1.51 18.89
C SER A 179 -29.44 0.04 19.08
N THR A 180 -28.73 -0.88 18.41
CA THR A 180 -29.03 -2.32 18.44
C THR A 180 -28.12 -3.04 19.43
N THR A 181 -28.68 -3.94 20.23
CA THR A 181 -27.94 -4.68 21.28
C THR A 181 -27.05 -5.80 20.75
N GLY A 182 -27.25 -6.24 19.50
CA GLY A 182 -26.56 -7.39 18.92
C GLY A 182 -25.29 -7.06 18.13
N PHE A 183 -24.99 -5.79 17.83
CA PHE A 183 -23.80 -5.42 17.07
C PHE A 183 -22.97 -4.41 17.85
N THR A 184 -21.65 -4.56 17.83
CA THR A 184 -20.72 -3.65 18.49
C THR A 184 -19.57 -3.28 17.57
N GLN A 185 -19.05 -2.07 17.73
CA GLN A 185 -17.87 -1.59 17.03
C GLN A 185 -16.66 -1.66 17.96
N THR A 186 -15.60 -2.30 17.49
CA THR A 186 -14.36 -2.51 18.25
C THR A 186 -13.15 -2.24 17.38
N TYR A 187 -11.97 -2.06 17.98
CA TYR A 187 -10.73 -2.00 17.22
C TYR A 187 -10.46 -3.33 16.53
N TYR A 188 -10.03 -3.26 15.28
CA TYR A 188 -9.61 -4.44 14.53
C TYR A 188 -8.11 -4.63 14.76
N THR A 189 -7.73 -5.77 15.33
CA THR A 189 -6.34 -6.00 15.77
C THR A 189 -5.64 -7.13 15.02
N ASP A 190 -6.34 -7.80 14.09
CA ASP A 190 -5.81 -8.96 13.37
C ASP A 190 -4.69 -8.58 12.38
N ASP A 191 -4.67 -7.34 11.88
CA ASP A 191 -3.61 -6.86 10.98
C ASP A 191 -2.49 -6.07 11.68
N ASP A 192 -2.62 -5.78 12.97
CA ASP A 192 -1.67 -4.97 13.75
C ASP A 192 -0.25 -5.51 13.70
N ALA A 193 -0.07 -6.82 13.92
CA ALA A 193 1.25 -7.44 13.93
C ALA A 193 1.96 -7.30 12.58
N ARG A 194 1.21 -7.41 11.47
CA ARG A 194 1.74 -7.19 10.12
C ARG A 194 2.01 -5.72 9.87
N ALA A 195 1.12 -4.83 10.30
CA ALA A 195 1.29 -3.39 10.17
C ALA A 195 2.55 -2.89 10.90
N GLU A 196 2.79 -3.39 12.11
CA GLU A 196 3.99 -3.08 12.90
C GLU A 196 5.26 -3.60 12.22
N ALA A 197 5.25 -4.84 11.72
CA ALA A 197 6.38 -5.40 10.98
C ALA A 197 6.71 -4.60 9.71
N GLU A 198 5.69 -4.21 8.94
CA GLU A 198 5.85 -3.37 7.74
C GLU A 198 6.39 -1.98 8.10
N TYR A 199 5.83 -1.34 9.14
CA TYR A 199 6.28 -0.04 9.63
C TYR A 199 7.75 -0.07 10.05
N ASN A 200 8.14 -1.05 10.86
CA ASN A 200 9.53 -1.22 11.31
C ASN A 200 10.48 -1.45 10.14
N THR A 201 10.09 -2.28 9.17
CA THR A 201 10.89 -2.56 7.97
C THR A 201 11.08 -1.32 7.10
N LYS A 202 9.99 -0.59 6.80
CA LYS A 202 10.04 0.63 5.98
C LYS A 202 10.85 1.72 6.68
N THR A 203 10.62 1.93 7.98
CA THR A 203 11.33 2.92 8.78
C THR A 203 12.83 2.63 8.82
N ALA A 204 13.24 1.38 9.04
CA ALA A 204 14.64 0.98 9.01
C ALA A 204 15.30 1.26 7.65
N SER A 205 14.59 0.95 6.55
CA SER A 205 15.07 1.24 5.18
C SER A 205 15.26 2.73 4.95
N ILE A 206 14.31 3.57 5.40
CA ILE A 206 14.40 5.03 5.27
C ILE A 206 15.58 5.57 6.09
N GLN A 207 15.73 5.15 7.35
CA GLN A 207 16.84 5.57 8.21
C GLN A 207 18.22 5.24 7.62
N VAL A 208 18.36 4.07 6.99
CA VAL A 208 19.60 3.70 6.28
C VAL A 208 19.87 4.64 5.10
N LYS A 209 18.83 4.99 4.33
CA LYS A 209 18.97 5.95 3.21
C LYS A 209 19.29 7.35 3.70
N GLU A 210 18.62 7.84 4.74
CA GLU A 210 18.89 9.14 5.35
C GLU A 210 20.33 9.23 5.84
N LYS A 211 20.80 8.22 6.58
CA LYS A 211 22.18 8.17 7.06
C LYS A 211 23.19 8.19 5.92
N ARG A 212 22.90 7.52 4.81
CA ARG A 212 23.76 7.53 3.61
C ARG A 212 23.80 8.91 2.97
N LEU A 213 22.64 9.56 2.80
CA LEU A 213 22.56 10.92 2.24
C LEU A 213 23.28 11.93 3.14
N GLN A 214 23.14 11.83 4.45
CA GLN A 214 23.85 12.69 5.41
C GLN A 214 25.37 12.52 5.31
N ASN A 215 25.86 11.29 5.20
CA ASN A 215 27.29 11.04 5.00
C ASN A 215 27.78 11.62 3.67
N ASP A 216 27.01 11.43 2.60
CA ASP A 216 27.34 11.97 1.27
C ASP A 216 27.34 13.51 1.28
N LEU A 217 26.38 14.14 1.98
CA LEU A 217 26.31 15.59 2.15
C LEU A 217 27.54 16.12 2.91
N GLN A 218 27.88 15.51 4.05
CA GLN A 218 29.08 15.88 4.81
C GLN A 218 30.36 15.76 3.98
N GLN A 219 30.46 14.72 3.14
CA GLN A 219 31.60 14.56 2.24
C GLN A 219 31.64 15.67 1.19
N VAL A 220 30.50 16.00 0.58
CA VAL A 220 30.40 17.08 -0.42
C VAL A 220 30.75 18.44 0.19
N GLU A 221 30.23 18.77 1.38
CA GLU A 221 30.57 20.01 2.09
C GLU A 221 32.07 20.09 2.43
N THR A 222 32.67 18.97 2.84
CA THR A 222 34.11 18.91 3.11
C THR A 222 34.91 19.18 1.83
N GLN A 223 34.50 18.62 0.69
CA GLN A 223 35.13 18.87 -0.61
C GLN A 223 34.94 20.31 -1.08
N GLN A 224 33.79 20.92 -0.80
CA GLN A 224 33.52 22.32 -1.13
C GLN A 224 34.47 23.25 -0.36
N LYS A 225 34.61 23.04 0.96
CA LYS A 225 35.56 23.79 1.81
C LYS A 225 37.02 23.63 1.33
N ALA A 226 37.40 22.44 0.88
CA ALA A 226 38.71 22.20 0.30
C ALA A 226 38.90 22.97 -1.02
N CYS A 227 37.90 22.94 -1.91
CA CYS A 227 37.92 23.71 -3.16
C CYS A 227 37.98 25.22 -2.91
N ASP A 228 37.26 25.74 -1.92
CA ASP A 228 37.32 27.15 -1.53
C ASP A 228 38.72 27.55 -1.08
N THR A 229 39.34 26.71 -0.24
CA THR A 229 40.72 26.93 0.21
C THR A 229 41.70 26.91 -0.98
N GLU A 230 41.53 25.98 -1.93
CA GLU A 230 42.34 25.94 -3.15
C GLU A 230 42.13 27.18 -4.03
N ILE A 231 40.89 27.62 -4.23
CA ILE A 231 40.53 28.81 -5.01
C ILE A 231 41.21 30.04 -4.41
N ASP A 232 41.11 30.24 -3.09
CA ASP A 232 41.73 31.37 -2.40
C ASP A 232 43.26 31.34 -2.50
N SER A 233 43.86 30.14 -2.41
CA SER A 233 45.30 29.98 -2.59
C SER A 233 45.75 30.35 -4.01
N VAL A 234 44.99 29.95 -5.04
CA VAL A 234 45.28 30.25 -6.45
C VAL A 234 45.10 31.74 -6.74
N LYS A 235 44.03 32.37 -6.21
CA LYS A 235 43.81 33.81 -6.31
C LYS A 235 44.99 34.61 -5.74
N LYS A 236 45.43 34.27 -4.52
CA LYS A 236 46.60 34.91 -3.88
C LYS A 236 47.89 34.77 -4.71
N VAL A 237 48.12 33.61 -5.33
CA VAL A 237 49.28 33.41 -6.21
C VAL A 237 49.17 34.26 -7.47
N MET A 238 47.98 34.35 -8.04
CA MET A 238 47.71 35.16 -9.23
C MET A 238 47.93 36.66 -8.93
N GLU A 239 47.40 37.17 -7.82
CA GLU A 239 47.63 38.54 -7.33
C GLU A 239 49.13 38.86 -7.18
N LYS A 240 49.89 38.00 -6.50
CA LYS A 240 51.35 38.18 -6.35
C LYS A 240 52.10 38.20 -7.68
N ASN A 241 51.69 37.37 -8.64
CA ASN A 241 52.30 37.35 -9.96
C ASN A 241 51.98 38.62 -10.76
N ILE A 242 50.75 39.13 -10.63
CA ILE A 242 50.35 40.42 -11.21
C ILE A 242 51.20 41.54 -10.60
N GLU A 243 51.31 41.64 -9.28
CA GLU A 243 52.12 42.65 -8.59
C GLU A 243 53.60 42.62 -9.02
N ARG A 244 54.21 41.43 -9.10
CA ARG A 244 55.60 41.28 -9.57
C ARG A 244 55.76 41.75 -11.00
N THR A 245 54.81 41.41 -11.87
CA THR A 245 54.81 41.83 -13.27
C THR A 245 54.72 43.36 -13.35
N PHE A 246 53.80 43.99 -12.62
CA PHE A 246 53.67 45.45 -12.56
C PHE A 246 54.96 46.14 -12.04
N LYS A 247 55.58 45.62 -10.98
CA LYS A 247 56.84 46.19 -10.43
C LYS A 247 58.03 46.11 -11.38
N VAL A 248 58.05 45.14 -12.30
CA VAL A 248 59.13 45.00 -13.29
C VAL A 248 58.94 45.99 -14.45
N PHE A 249 57.73 46.51 -14.64
CA PHE A 249 57.39 47.46 -15.72
C PHE A 249 57.19 48.91 -15.24
N SER A 250 57.39 49.19 -13.94
CA SER A 250 57.38 50.53 -13.33
C SER A 250 58.79 50.99 -13.00
#